data_AF-A0A7C2QFQ2-F1
#
_entry.id   AF-A0A7C2QFQ2-F1
#
_cell.length_a   1.000
_cell.length_b   1.000
_cell.length_c   1.000
_cell.angle_alpha   90.00
_cell.angle_beta   90.00
_cell.angle_gamma   90.00
#
_symmetry.space_group_name_H-M   'P 1'
#
loop_
_entity.id
_entity.type
_entity.pdbx_description
1 polymer ?
#
loop_
_entity_poly.entity_id
_entity_poly.type
_entity_poly.pdbx_seq_one_letter_code
_entity_poly.pdbx_strand_id
1 'polypeptide(L)'
;MSGTARIVVFFLAVAFGIASLFTGLVLYFWPSGPRSGWLVIMGLNKGGWSDLHVYSSILALLVIAVHLILNWKSIKLYVKSLKEI
;
A
#
# COMPACT_ATOMS: atom_id res chain seq x y z
N MET A 1 14.43 15.45 -12.20
CA MET A 1 13.78 15.34 -10.87
C MET A 1 14.85 15.19 -9.81
N SER A 2 14.76 15.97 -8.73
CA SER A 2 15.73 15.97 -7.64
C SER A 2 15.74 14.62 -6.89
N GLY A 3 16.89 14.25 -6.32
CA GLY A 3 17.04 13.02 -5.53
C GLY A 3 16.04 12.94 -4.36
N THR A 4 15.71 14.09 -3.77
CA THR A 4 14.72 14.24 -2.70
C THR A 4 13.35 13.68 -3.09
N ALA A 5 12.87 13.93 -4.32
CA ALA A 5 11.56 13.43 -4.77
C ALA A 5 11.50 11.89 -4.80
N ARG A 6 12.61 11.23 -5.16
CA ARG A 6 12.68 9.76 -5.18
C ARG A 6 12.59 9.18 -3.77
N ILE A 7 13.27 9.80 -2.81
CA ILE A 7 13.27 9.39 -1.41
C ILE A 7 11.87 9.58 -0.80
N VAL A 8 11.25 10.73 -1.04
CA VAL A 8 9.90 11.02 -0.55
C VAL A 8 8.89 10.01 -1.08
N VAL A 9 8.89 9.76 -2.41
CA VAL A 9 7.97 8.79 -3.02
C VAL A 9 8.20 7.38 -2.49
N PHE A 10 9.44 6.99 -2.20
CA PHE A 10 9.74 5.71 -1.56
C PHE A 10 9.12 5.60 -0.16
N PHE A 11 9.34 6.59 0.71
CA PHE A 11 8.76 6.56 2.06
C PHE A 11 7.23 6.61 2.05
N LEU A 12 6.63 7.35 1.11
CA LEU A 12 5.18 7.33 0.92
C LEU A 12 4.68 5.95 0.49
N ALA A 13 5.38 5.27 -0.43
CA ALA A 13 5.02 3.92 -0.85
C ALA A 13 5.04 2.93 0.32
N VAL A 14 6.08 3.01 1.16
CA VAL A 14 6.22 2.19 2.37
C VAL A 14 5.10 2.50 3.37
N ALA A 15 4.83 3.78 3.64
CA ALA A 15 3.81 4.19 4.60
C ALA A 15 2.41 3.72 4.20
N PHE A 16 2.00 3.96 2.95
CA PHE A 16 0.70 3.49 2.46
C PHE A 16 0.64 1.95 2.34
N GLY A 17 1.74 1.30 1.99
CA GLY A 17 1.84 -0.16 1.99
C GLY A 17 1.63 -0.76 3.38
N ILE A 18 2.26 -0.19 4.42
CA ILE A 18 2.06 -0.63 5.81
C ILE A 18 0.63 -0.36 6.26
N ALA A 19 0.06 0.80 5.94
CA ALA A 19 -1.33 1.13 6.28
C ALA A 19 -2.33 0.15 5.62
N SER A 20 -2.13 -0.17 4.34
CA SER A 20 -2.93 -1.15 3.60
C SER A 20 -2.77 -2.55 4.21
N LEU A 21 -1.56 -2.98 4.55
CA LEU A 21 -1.31 -4.26 5.21
C LEU A 21 -2.03 -4.35 6.56
N PHE A 22 -1.89 -3.32 7.41
CA PHE A 22 -2.51 -3.30 8.73
C PHE A 22 -4.04 -3.36 8.64
N THR A 23 -4.64 -2.49 7.84
CA THR A 23 -6.10 -2.48 7.63
C THR A 23 -6.60 -3.78 6.99
N GLY A 24 -5.81 -4.37 6.09
CA GLY A 24 -6.09 -5.67 5.49
C GLY A 24 -6.06 -6.80 6.50
N LEU A 25 -5.10 -6.81 7.43
CA LEU A 25 -5.05 -7.79 8.53
C LEU A 25 -6.27 -7.64 9.46
N VAL A 26 -6.66 -6.41 9.81
CA VAL A 26 -7.87 -6.16 10.62
C VAL A 26 -9.11 -6.74 9.94
N LEU A 27 -9.26 -6.53 8.63
CA LEU A 27 -10.39 -7.08 7.86
C LEU A 27 -10.31 -8.60 7.67
N TYR A 28 -9.11 -9.15 7.51
CA TYR A 28 -8.88 -10.59 7.37
C TYR A 28 -9.32 -11.36 8.62
N PHE A 29 -9.03 -10.82 9.80
CA PHE A 29 -9.49 -11.39 11.07
C PHE A 29 -10.90 -10.97 11.46
N TRP A 30 -11.59 -10.16 10.64
CA TRP A 30 -12.92 -9.68 10.97
C TRP A 30 -13.94 -10.83 10.94
N PRO A 31 -14.76 -11.01 11.99
CA PRO A 31 -15.71 -12.11 12.04
C PRO A 31 -16.74 -12.05 10.91
N SER A 32 -17.13 -13.21 10.37
CA SER A 32 -18.13 -13.30 9.31
C SER A 32 -19.52 -13.62 9.88
N GLY A 33 -20.58 -13.03 9.30
CA GLY A 33 -21.97 -13.32 9.67
C GLY A 33 -22.90 -12.10 9.73
N PRO A 34 -24.21 -12.29 9.95
CA PRO A 34 -25.23 -11.23 9.84
C PRO A 34 -25.03 -10.04 10.80
N ARG A 35 -24.37 -10.27 11.94
CA ARG A 35 -24.09 -9.23 12.96
C ARG A 35 -22.70 -8.64 12.86
N SER A 36 -21.86 -9.10 11.93
CA SER A 36 -20.46 -8.65 11.82
C SER A 36 -20.29 -7.17 11.51
N GLY A 37 -21.27 -6.54 10.85
CA GLY A 37 -21.25 -5.11 10.55
C GLY A 37 -21.46 -4.20 11.76
N TRP A 38 -21.95 -4.74 12.88
CA TRP A 38 -22.22 -3.99 14.12
C TRP A 38 -21.03 -3.96 15.07
N LEU A 39 -20.01 -4.79 14.82
CA LEU A 39 -18.78 -4.77 15.61
C LEU A 39 -18.04 -3.47 15.33
N VAL A 40 -17.60 -2.81 16.39
CA VAL A 40 -16.80 -1.58 16.33
C VAL A 40 -15.42 -1.89 16.87
N ILE A 41 -14.39 -1.71 16.05
CA ILE A 41 -12.98 -1.88 16.43
C ILE A 41 -12.31 -0.52 16.25
N MET A 42 -11.67 -0.01 17.30
CA MET A 42 -11.03 1.32 17.32
C MET A 42 -11.94 2.47 16.84
N GLY A 43 -13.24 2.39 17.16
CA GLY A 43 -14.21 3.42 16.79
C GLY A 43 -14.79 3.33 15.37
N LEU A 44 -14.35 2.36 14.55
CA LEU A 44 -14.88 2.13 13.21
C LEU A 44 -15.59 0.78 13.11
N ASN A 45 -16.70 0.76 12.36
CA ASN A 45 -17.39 -0.47 11.97
C ASN A 45 -16.68 -1.15 10.78
N LYS A 46 -17.14 -2.34 10.38
CA LYS A 46 -16.55 -3.10 9.25
C LYS A 46 -16.45 -2.27 7.97
N GLY A 47 -17.45 -1.44 7.70
CA GLY A 47 -17.48 -0.54 6.54
C GLY A 47 -16.36 0.48 6.59
N GLY A 48 -16.21 1.19 7.71
CA GLY A 48 -15.13 2.17 7.88
C GLY A 48 -13.73 1.57 7.74
N TRP A 49 -13.50 0.37 8.27
CA TRP A 49 -12.25 -0.37 8.06
C TRP A 49 -12.03 -0.77 6.60
N SER A 50 -13.10 -1.20 5.91
CA SER A 50 -13.06 -1.53 4.48
C SER A 50 -12.71 -0.32 3.64
N ASP A 51 -13.31 0.83 3.92
CA ASP A 51 -13.05 2.07 3.20
C ASP A 51 -11.59 2.50 3.40
N LEU A 52 -11.10 2.48 4.63
CA LEU A 52 -9.69 2.78 4.93
C LEU A 52 -8.74 1.83 4.18
N HIS A 53 -9.04 0.53 4.14
CA HIS A 53 -8.23 -0.43 3.40
C HIS A 53 -8.23 -0.15 1.90
N VAL A 54 -9.40 0.10 1.30
CA VAL A 54 -9.52 0.38 -0.13
C VAL A 54 -8.78 1.67 -0.50
N TYR A 55 -9.02 2.77 0.21
CA TYR A 55 -8.37 4.05 -0.11
C TYR A 55 -6.86 4.01 0.12
N SER A 56 -6.40 3.40 1.22
CA SER A 56 -4.95 3.24 1.46
C SER A 56 -4.28 2.35 0.41
N SER A 57 -4.95 1.29 -0.05
CA SER A 57 -4.44 0.39 -1.09
C SER A 57 -4.37 1.08 -2.45
N ILE A 58 -5.38 1.87 -2.83
CA ILE A 58 -5.37 2.66 -4.06
C ILE A 58 -4.22 3.67 -4.03
N LEU A 59 -4.04 4.40 -2.93
CA LEU A 59 -2.93 5.34 -2.77
C LEU A 59 -1.58 4.64 -2.81
N ALA A 60 -1.45 3.47 -2.17
CA ALA A 60 -0.23 2.66 -2.23
C ALA A 60 0.10 2.29 -3.69
N LEU A 61 -0.89 1.80 -4.45
CA LEU A 61 -0.70 1.43 -5.86
C LEU A 61 -0.26 2.62 -6.72
N LEU A 62 -0.91 3.78 -6.56
CA LEU A 62 -0.56 4.99 -7.30
C LEU A 62 0.87 5.46 -6.98
N VAL A 63 1.23 5.49 -5.69
CA VAL A 63 2.56 5.91 -5.26
C VAL A 63 3.63 4.91 -5.71
N ILE A 64 3.34 3.60 -5.68
CA ILE A 64 4.24 2.57 -6.22
C ILE A 64 4.42 2.73 -7.73
N ALA A 65 3.34 3.00 -8.49
CA ALA A 65 3.45 3.23 -9.93
C ALA A 65 4.36 4.43 -10.22
N VAL A 66 4.18 5.54 -9.50
CA VAL A 66 5.08 6.71 -9.59
C VAL A 66 6.51 6.32 -9.20
N HIS A 67 6.70 5.58 -8.10
CA HIS A 67 8.01 5.11 -7.65
C HIS A 67 8.74 4.33 -8.76
N LEU A 68 8.05 3.43 -9.45
CA LEU A 68 8.61 2.62 -10.54
C LEU A 68 8.99 3.49 -11.75
N ILE A 69 8.14 4.44 -12.14
CA ILE A 69 8.41 5.35 -13.26
C ILE A 69 9.65 6.21 -12.96
N LEU A 70 9.76 6.73 -11.73
CA LEU A 70 10.91 7.56 -11.32
C LEU A 70 12.24 6.82 -11.27
N ASN A 71 12.18 5.52 -10.97
CA ASN A 71 13.34 4.65 -10.84
C ASN A 71 13.51 3.69 -12.03
N TRP A 72 12.79 3.93 -13.14
CA TRP A 72 12.76 3.03 -14.30
C TRP A 72 14.13 2.75 -14.90
N LYS A 73 15.04 3.75 -14.90
CA LYS A 73 16.43 3.57 -15.34
C LYS A 73 17.18 2.59 -14.45
N SER A 74 17.03 2.71 -13.13
CA SER A 74 17.66 1.80 -12.16
C SER A 74 17.10 0.39 -12.28
N ILE A 75 15.79 0.25 -12.49
CA ILE A 75 15.13 -1.05 -12.71
C ILE A 75 15.68 -1.73 -13.98
N LYS A 76 15.81 -0.99 -15.09
CA LYS A 76 16.39 -1.53 -16.33
C LYS A 76 17.83 -2.00 -16.15
N LEU A 77 18.65 -1.22 -15.42
CA LEU A 77 20.03 -1.62 -15.11
C LEU A 77 20.06 -2.90 -14.28
N TYR A 78 19.21 -3.01 -13.26
CA TYR A 78 19.09 -4.20 -12.42
C TYR A 78 18.64 -5.44 -13.21
N VAL A 79 17.63 -5.29 -14.09
CA VAL A 79 17.18 -6.39 -14.96
C VAL A 79 18.26 -6.80 -15.96
N LYS A 80 19.04 -5.83 -16.47
CA LYS A 80 20.16 -6.13 -17.36
C LYS A 80 21.26 -6.90 -16.63
N SER A 81 21.66 -6.47 -15.43
CA SER A 81 22.68 -7.17 -14.66
C SER A 81 22.27 -8.59 -14.28
N LEU A 82 20.98 -8.83 -14.01
CA LEU A 82 20.47 -10.18 -13.73
C LEU A 82 20.52 -11.12 -14.93
N LYS A 83 20.55 -10.61 -16.17
CA LYS A 83 20.66 -11.43 -17.38
C LYS A 83 22.09 -11.76 -17.78
N GLU A 84 23.07 -11.05 -17.21
CA GLU A 84 24.50 -11.22 -17.49
C GLU A 84 25.19 -12.16 -16.47
N ILE A 85 24.43 -12.70 -15.49
CA ILE A 85 24.81 -13.75 -14.54
C ILE A 85 24.21 -15.08 -15.02
#